data_AF-A0A6N7I6L9-F1
#
_entry.id   AF-A0A6N7I6L9-F1
#
_cell.length_a   1.000
_cell.length_b   1.000
_cell.length_c   1.000
_cell.angle_alpha   90.00
_cell.angle_beta   90.00
_cell.angle_gamma   90.00
#
_symmetry.space_group_name_H-M   'P 1'
#
loop_
_entity.id
_entity.type
_entity.pdbx_description
1 polymer ?
#
loop_
_entity_poly.entity_id
_entity_poly.type
_entity_poly.pdbx_seq_one_letter_code
_entity_poly.pdbx_strand_id
1 'polypeptide(L)'
;MEIELATEAGSSSVVNEDFVVAVPGLVVVLDGVTRPPGTQTGCVHGTPWFVRQLGAAMLRRLVEPETPLVDAAAEAIEEVAARHADACDLTHPATPSTTLALLRERDGRVEYLLLGDSVILLERGSGLDVVTEVRNTAIVQADPAAPDRAITGSVPRGDLRRAAVLTDGASRFVDLFEFGDWRACLDLLDRDGPGGLIRHVREAERSDPTGRRWPRAKPCDDATAVLCRF
;
A
#
# COMPACT_ATOMS: atom_id res chain seq x y z
N MET A 1 17.19 -2.73 -8.39
CA MET A 1 16.48 -2.46 -7.13
C MET A 1 16.65 -3.62 -6.16
N GLU A 2 17.33 -3.43 -5.03
CA GLU A 2 17.30 -4.35 -3.87
C GLU A 2 16.05 -4.04 -3.04
N ILE A 3 15.35 -5.05 -2.54
CA ILE A 3 14.05 -4.88 -1.86
C ILE A 3 14.05 -5.60 -0.52
N GLU A 4 13.71 -4.87 0.54
CA GLU A 4 13.35 -5.41 1.85
C GLU A 4 11.89 -5.06 2.15
N LEU A 5 11.15 -5.96 2.80
CA LEU A 5 9.76 -5.71 3.19
C LEU A 5 9.41 -6.34 4.53
N ALA A 6 8.39 -5.79 5.18
CA ALA A 6 7.70 -6.41 6.31
C ALA A 6 6.22 -6.06 6.24
N THR A 7 5.38 -7.01 6.68
CA THR A 7 3.94 -6.82 6.81
C THR A 7 3.47 -7.54 8.07
N GLU A 8 2.62 -6.88 8.86
CA GLU A 8 2.12 -7.40 10.13
C GLU A 8 0.66 -7.00 10.33
N ALA A 9 -0.19 -7.98 10.67
CA ALA A 9 -1.56 -7.70 11.05
C ALA A 9 -1.62 -6.82 12.32
N GLY A 10 -2.66 -6.01 12.50
CA GLY A 10 -2.86 -5.19 13.69
C GLY A 10 -2.95 -6.01 14.99
N SER A 11 -3.35 -7.28 14.90
CA SER A 11 -3.29 -8.22 16.02
C SER A 11 -3.16 -9.66 15.54
N SER A 12 -2.74 -10.56 16.43
CA SER A 12 -2.67 -11.99 16.14
C SER A 12 -4.03 -12.67 15.92
N SER A 13 -5.14 -11.98 16.23
CA SER A 13 -6.51 -12.50 16.10
C SER A 13 -7.22 -12.07 14.82
N VAL A 14 -6.61 -11.20 14.01
CA VAL A 14 -7.19 -10.72 12.74
C VAL A 14 -6.33 -11.17 11.56
N VAL A 15 -6.96 -11.33 10.40
CA VAL A 15 -6.26 -11.60 9.15
C VAL A 15 -5.74 -10.27 8.64
N ASN A 16 -4.48 -10.26 8.18
CA ASN A 16 -3.90 -9.11 7.52
C ASN A 16 -4.64 -8.82 6.19
N GLU A 17 -5.20 -7.62 6.09
CA GLU A 17 -5.87 -7.06 4.93
C GLU A 17 -4.90 -6.33 4.00
N ASP A 18 -3.65 -6.11 4.41
CA ASP A 18 -2.57 -5.71 3.51
C ASP A 18 -2.08 -6.87 2.65
N PHE A 19 -1.63 -6.56 1.44
CA PHE A 19 -0.93 -7.49 0.57
C PHE A 19 0.21 -6.83 -0.18
N VAL A 20 1.36 -7.50 -0.22
CA VAL A 20 2.56 -7.01 -0.89
C VAL A 20 3.11 -8.03 -1.89
N VAL A 21 3.45 -7.55 -3.07
CA VAL A 21 4.25 -8.27 -4.06
C VAL A 21 5.59 -7.55 -4.20
N ALA A 22 6.68 -8.28 -4.07
CA ALA A 22 8.03 -7.78 -4.31
C ALA A 22 8.79 -8.80 -5.15
N VAL A 23 9.20 -8.40 -6.34
CA VAL A 23 10.06 -9.16 -7.25
C VAL A 23 11.10 -8.20 -7.84
N PRO A 24 12.20 -8.68 -8.43
CA PRO A 24 13.19 -7.79 -9.02
C PRO A 24 12.54 -6.79 -9.99
N GLY A 25 12.71 -5.48 -9.71
CA GLY A 25 12.15 -4.43 -10.55
C GLY A 25 10.69 -4.04 -10.27
N LEU A 26 9.97 -4.69 -9.35
CA LEU A 26 8.56 -4.40 -9.10
C LEU A 26 8.18 -4.53 -7.62
N VAL A 27 7.46 -3.53 -7.13
CA VAL A 27 6.74 -3.53 -5.84
C VAL A 27 5.28 -3.19 -6.08
N VAL A 28 4.38 -3.98 -5.48
CA VAL A 28 2.95 -3.70 -5.36
C VAL A 28 2.58 -3.76 -3.89
N VAL A 29 1.96 -2.71 -3.36
CA VAL A 29 1.39 -2.68 -2.00
C VAL A 29 -0.10 -2.34 -2.11
N LEU A 30 -0.91 -3.16 -1.46
CA LEU A 30 -2.36 -3.03 -1.37
C LEU A 30 -2.72 -2.96 0.11
N ASP A 31 -3.36 -1.87 0.54
CA ASP A 31 -3.88 -1.68 1.90
C ASP A 31 -5.40 -1.91 1.89
N GLY A 32 -5.83 -3.05 2.41
CA GLY A 32 -7.22 -3.45 2.38
C GLY A 32 -8.09 -2.65 3.36
N VAL A 33 -9.20 -2.11 2.88
CA VAL A 33 -10.11 -1.36 3.75
C VAL A 33 -10.85 -2.30 4.71
N THR A 34 -10.53 -2.19 5.99
CA THR A 34 -11.22 -2.93 7.06
C THR A 34 -12.66 -2.51 7.20
N ARG A 35 -13.56 -3.50 7.30
CA ARG A 35 -14.98 -3.28 7.63
C ARG A 35 -15.27 -3.69 9.07
N PRO A 36 -16.17 -2.98 9.79
CA PRO A 36 -16.61 -3.41 11.10
C PRO A 36 -17.20 -4.83 11.06
N PRO A 37 -17.01 -5.65 12.11
CA PRO A 37 -17.59 -7.00 12.17
C PRO A 37 -19.10 -7.00 11.92
N GLY A 38 -19.57 -7.93 11.09
CA GLY A 38 -20.98 -8.05 10.73
C GLY A 38 -21.47 -7.09 9.64
N THR A 39 -20.58 -6.23 9.10
CA THR A 39 -20.90 -5.39 7.94
C THR A 39 -21.22 -6.24 6.72
N GLN A 40 -22.41 -6.07 6.13
CA GLN A 40 -22.69 -6.65 4.82
C GLN A 40 -21.88 -5.93 3.75
N THR A 41 -21.17 -6.69 2.92
CA THR A 41 -20.29 -6.13 1.88
C THR A 41 -20.84 -6.33 0.48
N GLY A 42 -21.89 -7.14 0.31
CA GLY A 42 -22.30 -7.64 -1.01
C GLY A 42 -21.34 -8.68 -1.59
N CYS A 43 -20.27 -9.08 -0.87
CA CYS A 43 -19.28 -10.03 -1.35
C CYS A 43 -19.07 -11.20 -0.37
N VAL A 44 -19.02 -12.42 -0.89
CA VAL A 44 -18.84 -13.64 -0.08
C VAL A 44 -17.38 -13.92 0.33
N HIS A 45 -16.40 -13.22 -0.27
CA HIS A 45 -14.98 -13.54 -0.11
C HIS A 45 -14.21 -12.64 0.88
N GLY A 46 -14.63 -11.38 1.06
CA GLY A 46 -13.99 -10.40 1.95
C GLY A 46 -12.73 -9.71 1.38
N THR A 47 -12.23 -8.69 2.11
CA THR A 47 -11.06 -7.87 1.73
C THR A 47 -9.77 -8.68 1.56
N PRO A 48 -9.39 -9.62 2.46
CA PRO A 48 -8.17 -10.41 2.28
C PRO A 48 -8.13 -11.22 0.99
N TRP A 49 -9.28 -11.72 0.51
CA TRP A 49 -9.34 -12.41 -0.77
C TRP A 49 -9.12 -11.43 -1.93
N PHE A 50 -9.78 -10.28 -1.89
CA PHE A 50 -9.72 -9.28 -2.95
C PHE A 50 -8.29 -8.77 -3.19
N VAL A 51 -7.59 -8.35 -2.12
CA VAL A 51 -6.20 -7.85 -2.23
C VAL A 51 -5.24 -8.92 -2.77
N ARG A 52 -5.43 -10.20 -2.39
CA ARG A 52 -4.60 -11.31 -2.90
C ARG A 52 -4.86 -11.59 -4.38
N GLN A 53 -6.12 -11.58 -4.81
CA GLN A 53 -6.46 -11.77 -6.22
C GLN A 53 -5.92 -10.61 -7.07
N LEU A 54 -6.08 -9.38 -6.59
CA LEU A 54 -5.63 -8.18 -7.29
C LEU A 54 -4.11 -8.12 -7.40
N GLY A 55 -3.39 -8.35 -6.30
CA GLY A 55 -1.91 -8.38 -6.32
C GLY A 55 -1.36 -9.46 -7.25
N ALA A 56 -1.97 -10.64 -7.29
CA ALA A 56 -1.58 -11.70 -8.22
C ALA A 56 -1.89 -11.35 -9.69
N ALA A 57 -3.03 -10.70 -9.96
CA ALA A 57 -3.39 -10.23 -11.30
C ALA A 57 -2.46 -9.11 -11.79
N MET A 58 -2.03 -8.21 -10.89
CA MET A 58 -1.05 -7.16 -11.17
C MET A 58 0.34 -7.73 -11.44
N LEU A 59 0.83 -8.65 -10.61
CA LEU A 59 2.13 -9.31 -10.84
C LEU A 59 2.24 -9.87 -12.26
N ARG A 60 1.22 -10.60 -12.71
CA ARG A 60 1.18 -11.22 -14.05
C ARG A 60 1.27 -10.19 -15.21
N ARG A 61 0.83 -8.95 -14.99
CA ARG A 61 0.80 -7.86 -15.98
C ARG A 61 1.96 -6.88 -15.88
N LEU A 62 2.72 -6.95 -14.79
CA LEU A 62 3.77 -5.98 -14.48
C LEU A 62 5.18 -6.60 -14.51
N VAL A 63 5.32 -7.93 -14.44
CA VAL A 63 6.61 -8.65 -14.56
C VAL A 63 7.15 -8.62 -16.00
N GLU A 64 6.23 -8.73 -16.95
CA GLU A 64 6.32 -8.26 -18.33
C GLU A 64 5.12 -7.29 -18.46
N PRO A 65 4.99 -6.29 -19.35
CA PRO A 65 5.80 -5.79 -20.46
C PRO A 65 5.71 -4.23 -20.57
N GLU A 66 5.79 -3.68 -21.79
CA GLU A 66 5.57 -2.29 -22.25
C GLU A 66 4.37 -1.50 -21.66
N THR A 67 3.41 -2.16 -21.02
CA THR A 67 2.11 -1.62 -20.60
C THR A 67 2.25 -0.53 -19.52
N PRO A 68 1.60 0.64 -19.67
CA PRO A 68 1.50 1.66 -18.62
C PRO A 68 0.91 1.12 -17.30
N LEU A 69 1.33 1.67 -16.16
CA LEU A 69 0.88 1.22 -14.84
C LEU A 69 -0.64 1.33 -14.64
N VAL A 70 -1.24 2.40 -15.18
CA VAL A 70 -2.69 2.66 -15.12
C VAL A 70 -3.47 1.55 -15.84
N ASP A 71 -3.08 1.24 -17.07
CA ASP A 71 -3.73 0.22 -17.89
C ASP A 71 -3.60 -1.17 -17.24
N ALA A 72 -2.39 -1.52 -16.76
CA ALA A 72 -2.17 -2.78 -16.08
C ALA A 72 -3.01 -2.94 -14.81
N ALA A 73 -3.20 -1.86 -14.04
CA ALA A 73 -4.08 -1.86 -12.87
C ALA A 73 -5.55 -1.98 -13.27
N ALA A 74 -6.00 -1.26 -14.30
CA ALA A 74 -7.38 -1.29 -14.79
C ALA A 74 -7.78 -2.70 -15.25
N GLU A 75 -6.93 -3.34 -16.06
CA GLU A 75 -7.14 -4.71 -16.53
C GLU A 75 -7.11 -5.74 -15.39
N ALA A 76 -6.28 -5.52 -14.35
CA ALA A 76 -6.25 -6.38 -13.18
C ALA A 76 -7.55 -6.26 -12.36
N ILE A 77 -8.08 -5.04 -12.20
CA ILE A 77 -9.36 -4.78 -11.54
C ILE A 77 -10.50 -5.45 -12.30
N GLU A 78 -10.53 -5.29 -13.63
CA GLU A 78 -11.55 -5.91 -14.48
C GLU A 78 -11.52 -7.45 -14.38
N GLU A 79 -10.31 -8.05 -14.43
CA GLU A 79 -10.15 -9.51 -14.25
C GLU A 79 -10.69 -9.97 -12.91
N VAL A 80 -10.35 -9.28 -11.82
CA VAL A 80 -10.80 -9.68 -10.48
C VAL A 80 -12.31 -9.48 -10.35
N ALA A 81 -12.86 -8.35 -10.78
CA ALA A 81 -14.31 -8.08 -10.76
C ALA A 81 -15.09 -9.19 -11.49
N ALA A 82 -14.64 -9.59 -12.68
CA ALA A 82 -15.27 -10.65 -13.46
C ALA A 82 -15.29 -12.02 -12.73
N ARG A 83 -14.31 -12.31 -11.84
CA ARG A 83 -14.25 -13.59 -11.11
C ARG A 83 -15.37 -13.79 -10.10
N HIS A 84 -15.99 -12.72 -9.61
CA HIS A 84 -17.00 -12.82 -8.56
C HIS A 84 -18.29 -12.03 -8.83
N ALA A 85 -18.43 -11.43 -10.01
CA ALA A 85 -19.64 -10.70 -10.42
C ALA A 85 -20.92 -11.55 -10.36
N ASP A 86 -20.83 -12.86 -10.65
CA ASP A 86 -21.99 -13.76 -10.62
C ASP A 86 -22.47 -14.09 -9.20
N ALA A 87 -21.61 -13.92 -8.20
CA ALA A 87 -21.87 -14.33 -6.81
C ALA A 87 -21.91 -13.14 -5.83
N CYS A 88 -21.56 -11.94 -6.27
CA CYS A 88 -21.39 -10.76 -5.43
C CYS A 88 -22.02 -9.51 -6.06
N ASP A 89 -22.57 -8.63 -5.23
CA ASP A 89 -22.97 -7.28 -5.61
C ASP A 89 -21.77 -6.33 -5.58
N LEU A 90 -21.19 -6.07 -6.75
CA LEU A 90 -20.04 -5.18 -6.91
C LEU A 90 -20.40 -3.70 -6.79
N THR A 91 -21.68 -3.35 -6.83
CA THR A 91 -22.17 -1.97 -6.65
C THR A 91 -22.39 -1.62 -5.18
N HIS A 92 -22.32 -2.62 -4.29
CA HIS A 92 -22.50 -2.41 -2.86
C HIS A 92 -21.42 -1.46 -2.32
N PRO A 93 -21.76 -0.37 -1.59
CA PRO A 93 -20.77 0.63 -1.14
C PRO A 93 -19.65 0.05 -0.27
N ALA A 94 -19.96 -1.00 0.49
CA ALA A 94 -19.01 -1.71 1.35
C ALA A 94 -18.34 -2.92 0.68
N THR A 95 -18.46 -3.09 -0.64
CA THR A 95 -17.74 -4.14 -1.38
C THR A 95 -16.23 -4.03 -1.09
N PRO A 96 -15.49 -5.16 -1.06
CA PRO A 96 -14.07 -5.16 -0.79
C PRO A 96 -13.32 -4.10 -1.59
N SER A 97 -12.44 -3.39 -0.90
CA SER A 97 -11.71 -2.27 -1.47
C SER A 97 -10.30 -2.19 -0.89
N THR A 98 -9.41 -1.51 -1.60
CA THR A 98 -8.00 -1.37 -1.20
C THR A 98 -7.41 -0.06 -1.71
N THR A 99 -6.38 0.46 -1.06
CA THR A 99 -5.45 1.40 -1.71
C THR A 99 -4.57 0.65 -2.71
N LEU A 100 -3.79 1.38 -3.51
CA LEU A 100 -2.80 0.82 -4.42
C LEU A 100 -1.56 1.73 -4.49
N ALA A 101 -0.40 1.18 -4.13
CA ALA A 101 0.89 1.81 -4.36
C ALA A 101 1.81 0.87 -5.17
N LEU A 102 2.39 1.39 -6.25
CA LEU A 102 3.25 0.65 -7.18
C LEU A 102 4.60 1.35 -7.35
N LEU A 103 5.67 0.56 -7.44
CA LEU A 103 6.95 0.97 -7.99
C LEU A 103 7.39 -0.02 -9.07
N ARG A 104 7.79 0.45 -10.24
CA ARG A 104 8.33 -0.39 -11.32
C ARG A 104 9.61 0.21 -11.90
N GLU A 105 10.70 -0.53 -11.89
CA GLU A 105 11.95 -0.17 -12.58
C GLU A 105 11.86 -0.61 -14.05
N ARG A 106 11.95 0.34 -14.99
CA ARG A 106 11.88 0.11 -16.43
C ARG A 106 12.70 1.15 -17.19
N ASP A 107 13.44 0.73 -18.21
CA ASP A 107 14.16 1.62 -19.15
C ASP A 107 15.01 2.71 -18.47
N GLY A 108 15.71 2.35 -17.39
CA GLY A 108 16.54 3.27 -16.62
C GLY A 108 15.74 4.32 -15.83
N ARG A 109 14.46 4.05 -15.56
CA ARG A 109 13.56 4.85 -14.73
C ARG A 109 12.87 4.00 -13.68
N VAL A 110 12.37 4.65 -12.64
CA VAL A 110 11.42 4.08 -11.68
C VAL A 110 10.11 4.82 -11.85
N GLU A 111 9.10 4.11 -12.32
CA GLU A 111 7.73 4.55 -12.45
C GLU A 111 6.98 4.28 -11.13
N TYR A 112 6.04 5.15 -10.79
CA TYR A 112 5.18 4.96 -9.63
C TYR A 112 3.72 5.28 -9.96
N LEU A 113 2.83 4.62 -9.22
CA LEU A 113 1.40 4.88 -9.19
C LEU A 113 0.94 4.82 -7.74
N LEU A 114 0.18 5.81 -7.30
CA LEU A 114 -0.43 5.87 -5.97
C LEU A 114 -1.91 6.21 -6.07
N LEU A 115 -2.75 5.42 -5.40
CA LEU A 115 -4.17 5.65 -5.23
C LEU A 115 -4.55 5.30 -3.78
N GLY A 116 -5.11 6.26 -3.05
CA GLY A 116 -5.40 6.13 -1.61
C GLY A 116 -4.31 6.74 -0.73
N ASP A 117 -4.31 6.41 0.56
CA ASP A 117 -3.50 7.01 1.62
C ASP A 117 -2.19 6.30 1.93
N SER A 118 -1.82 5.28 1.17
CA SER A 118 -0.44 4.79 1.22
C SER A 118 0.54 5.90 0.83
N VAL A 119 1.79 5.76 1.26
CA VAL A 119 2.83 6.78 1.06
C VAL A 119 3.96 6.20 0.24
N ILE A 120 4.41 6.93 -0.78
CA ILE A 120 5.64 6.63 -1.52
C ILE A 120 6.69 7.70 -1.21
N LEU A 121 7.84 7.26 -0.73
CA LEU A 121 9.01 8.10 -0.48
C LEU A 121 10.05 7.86 -1.58
N LEU A 122 10.58 8.92 -2.17
CA LEU A 122 11.62 8.85 -3.20
C LEU A 122 12.80 9.75 -2.80
N GLU A 123 13.89 9.15 -2.33
CA GLU A 123 15.10 9.91 -2.03
C GLU A 123 15.97 10.06 -3.26
N ARG A 124 16.14 11.30 -3.67
CA ARG A 124 16.88 11.73 -4.85
C ARG A 124 18.09 12.55 -4.46
N GLY A 125 19.01 12.76 -5.40
CA GLY A 125 20.13 13.69 -5.23
C GLY A 125 19.71 15.11 -4.78
N SER A 126 18.49 15.54 -5.16
CA SER A 126 17.91 16.84 -4.83
C SER A 126 17.18 16.91 -3.48
N GLY A 127 16.88 15.78 -2.84
CA GLY A 127 16.07 15.75 -1.61
C GLY A 127 15.15 14.55 -1.51
N LEU A 128 14.12 14.66 -0.68
CA LEU A 128 13.10 13.63 -0.48
C LEU A 128 11.77 14.09 -1.08
N ASP A 129 11.29 13.39 -2.11
CA ASP A 129 9.94 13.58 -2.62
C ASP A 129 8.99 12.66 -1.84
N VAL A 130 7.89 13.21 -1.33
CA VAL A 130 6.84 12.48 -0.61
C VAL A 130 5.57 12.51 -1.46
N VAL A 131 5.17 11.35 -1.97
CA VAL A 131 3.96 11.19 -2.78
C VAL A 131 2.87 10.62 -1.86
N THR A 132 1.80 11.40 -1.67
CA THR A 132 0.64 11.08 -0.85
C THR A 132 -0.62 11.74 -1.42
N GLU A 133 -1.79 11.14 -1.21
CA GLU A 133 -3.07 11.72 -1.62
C GLU A 133 -3.68 12.58 -0.50
N VAL A 134 -3.78 13.90 -0.70
CA VAL A 134 -4.28 14.85 0.31
C VAL A 134 -5.75 14.62 0.67
N ARG A 135 -6.57 14.10 -0.26
CA ARG A 135 -8.01 13.94 -0.05
C ARG A 135 -8.37 12.66 0.69
N ASN A 136 -7.50 11.65 0.68
CA ASN A 136 -7.73 10.32 1.21
C ASN A 136 -9.13 9.75 0.88
N THR A 137 -9.53 9.83 -0.40
CA THR A 137 -10.86 9.37 -0.84
C THR A 137 -10.81 8.34 -1.95
N ALA A 138 -9.69 8.20 -2.66
CA ALA A 138 -9.59 7.22 -3.71
C ALA A 138 -9.35 5.82 -3.11
N ILE A 139 -10.16 4.86 -3.56
CA ILE A 139 -10.01 3.44 -3.26
C ILE A 139 -10.20 2.65 -4.55
N VAL A 140 -9.56 1.50 -4.64
CA VAL A 140 -9.78 0.50 -5.67
C VAL A 140 -10.90 -0.43 -5.22
N GLN A 141 -11.97 -0.49 -6.02
CA GLN A 141 -13.07 -1.46 -5.94
C GLN A 141 -13.15 -2.18 -7.30
N ALA A 142 -14.33 -2.64 -7.70
CA ALA A 142 -14.60 -3.25 -9.00
C ALA A 142 -14.76 -2.21 -10.15
N ASP A 143 -14.20 -0.99 -10.01
CA ASP A 143 -14.24 0.06 -11.02
C ASP A 143 -12.90 0.11 -11.78
N PRO A 144 -12.83 -0.36 -13.04
CA PRO A 144 -11.59 -0.35 -13.82
C PRO A 144 -11.11 1.07 -14.18
N ALA A 145 -11.95 2.11 -14.01
CA ALA A 145 -11.56 3.50 -14.18
C ALA A 145 -10.95 4.12 -12.90
N ALA A 146 -10.86 3.37 -11.80
CA ALA A 146 -10.23 3.88 -10.57
C ALA A 146 -8.76 4.32 -10.78
N PRO A 147 -7.90 3.57 -11.51
CA PRO A 147 -6.51 3.96 -11.74
C PRO A 147 -6.31 5.28 -12.50
N ASP A 148 -7.32 5.77 -13.24
CA ASP A 148 -7.26 7.07 -13.94
C ASP A 148 -7.13 8.25 -12.98
N ARG A 149 -7.49 8.05 -11.71
CA ARG A 149 -7.42 9.06 -10.63
C ARG A 149 -6.11 9.00 -9.86
N ALA A 150 -5.25 8.03 -10.16
CA ALA A 150 -4.02 7.81 -9.42
C ALA A 150 -3.00 8.92 -9.68
N ILE A 151 -2.22 9.23 -8.65
CA ILE A 151 -1.01 10.04 -8.79
C ILE A 151 0.04 9.16 -9.46
N THR A 152 0.52 9.57 -10.62
CA THR A 152 1.53 8.83 -11.39
C THR A 152 2.74 9.69 -11.69
N GLY A 153 3.89 9.05 -11.85
CA GLY A 153 5.09 9.74 -12.28
C GLY A 153 6.25 8.77 -12.52
N SER A 154 7.39 9.34 -12.92
CA SER A 154 8.61 8.57 -13.07
C SER A 154 9.84 9.41 -12.78
N VAL A 155 10.87 8.78 -12.24
CA VAL A 155 12.16 9.40 -11.94
C VAL A 155 13.29 8.62 -12.60
N PRO A 156 14.38 9.28 -13.04
CA PRO A 156 15.55 8.56 -13.52
C PRO A 156 16.11 7.64 -12.44
N ARG A 157 16.41 6.40 -12.81
CA ARG A 157 16.95 5.39 -11.89
C ARG A 157 18.30 5.80 -11.28
N GLY A 158 19.12 6.54 -12.02
CA GLY A 158 20.39 7.07 -11.55
C GLY A 158 20.26 8.23 -10.56
N ASP A 159 19.08 8.85 -10.45
CA ASP A 159 18.84 9.93 -9.49
C ASP A 159 18.39 9.40 -8.12
N LEU A 160 17.89 8.16 -8.05
CA LEU A 160 17.35 7.54 -6.84
C LEU A 160 18.44 6.86 -6.02
N ARG A 161 18.44 7.12 -4.71
CA ARG A 161 19.24 6.37 -3.73
C ARG A 161 18.42 5.30 -3.02
N ARG A 162 17.25 5.70 -2.54
CA ARG A 162 16.31 4.87 -1.78
C ARG A 162 14.90 5.23 -2.18
N ALA A 163 13.98 4.28 -2.13
CA ALA A 163 12.55 4.53 -2.13
C ALA A 163 11.88 3.69 -1.05
N ALA A 164 10.73 4.14 -0.56
CA ALA A 164 9.91 3.35 0.33
C ALA A 164 8.44 3.42 -0.04
N VAL A 165 7.70 2.37 0.27
CA VAL A 165 6.23 2.32 0.17
C VAL A 165 5.69 1.91 1.53
N LEU A 166 4.73 2.66 2.05
CA LEU A 166 4.15 2.48 3.39
C LEU A 166 2.62 2.46 3.30
N THR A 167 1.98 1.52 3.99
CA THR A 167 0.53 1.61 4.29
C THR A 167 0.28 2.58 5.43
N ASP A 168 -0.97 2.98 5.66
CA ASP A 168 -1.29 3.99 6.68
C ASP A 168 -0.90 3.52 8.10
N GLY A 169 -1.00 2.21 8.36
CA GLY A 169 -0.57 1.61 9.61
C GLY A 169 0.94 1.69 9.84
N ALA A 170 1.75 1.65 8.79
CA ALA A 170 3.20 1.88 8.89
C ALA A 170 3.54 3.38 8.96
N SER A 171 2.77 4.23 8.25
CA SER A 171 2.99 5.68 8.24
C SER A 171 2.63 6.36 9.57
N ARG A 172 1.89 5.68 10.45
CA ARG A 172 1.62 6.11 11.85
C ARG A 172 2.84 6.59 12.61
N PHE A 173 4.04 6.10 12.30
CA PHE A 173 5.29 6.63 12.85
C PHE A 173 5.41 8.15 12.70
N VAL A 174 5.04 8.68 11.52
CA VAL A 174 5.04 10.11 11.20
C VAL A 174 3.70 10.74 11.55
N ASP A 175 2.61 10.23 10.98
CA ASP A 175 1.34 10.96 10.93
C ASP A 175 0.52 10.91 12.23
N LEU A 176 0.73 9.87 13.06
CA LEU A 176 -0.05 9.66 14.28
C LEU A 176 0.80 9.83 15.54
N PHE A 177 2.00 9.25 15.56
CA PHE A 177 2.87 9.25 16.72
C PHE A 177 3.88 10.39 16.73
N GLU A 178 4.07 11.06 15.59
CA GLU A 178 4.98 12.21 15.43
C GLU A 178 6.40 11.92 15.96
N PHE A 179 6.88 10.69 15.77
CA PHE A 179 8.22 10.28 16.24
C PHE A 179 9.35 10.87 15.40
N GLY A 180 9.03 11.38 14.22
CA GLY A 180 9.94 12.07 13.31
C GLY A 180 9.21 12.48 12.04
N ASP A 181 9.93 13.12 11.14
CA ASP A 181 9.44 13.42 9.79
C ASP A 181 9.67 12.24 8.83
N TRP A 182 9.26 12.41 7.56
CA TRP A 182 9.47 11.41 6.51
C TRP A 182 10.93 11.06 6.26
N ARG A 183 11.86 11.99 6.52
CA ARG A 183 13.29 11.75 6.42
C ARG A 183 13.75 10.81 7.53
N ALA A 184 13.36 11.08 8.76
CA ALA A 184 13.63 10.20 9.90
C ALA A 184 13.00 8.82 9.73
N CYS A 185 11.80 8.72 9.15
CA CYS A 185 11.15 7.46 8.81
C CYS A 185 11.99 6.66 7.79
N LEU A 186 12.44 7.29 6.70
CA LEU A 186 13.28 6.62 5.69
C LEU A 186 14.64 6.20 6.26
N ASP A 187 15.26 7.03 7.11
CA ASP A 187 16.52 6.69 7.75
C ASP A 187 16.36 5.57 8.80
N LEU A 188 15.19 5.46 9.44
CA LEU A 188 14.84 4.34 10.31
C LEU A 188 14.67 3.04 9.51
N LEU A 189 13.93 3.08 8.39
CA LEU A 189 13.79 1.94 7.48
C LEU A 189 15.15 1.42 7.02
N ASP A 190 16.05 2.33 6.64
CA ASP A 190 17.36 1.97 6.13
C ASP A 190 18.28 1.35 7.17
N ARG A 191 18.19 1.81 8.42
CA ARG A 191 19.01 1.35 9.53
C ARG A 191 18.49 0.08 10.20
N ASP A 192 17.19 0.04 10.49
CA ASP A 192 16.55 -0.98 11.33
C ASP A 192 15.61 -1.91 10.53
N GLY A 193 15.48 -1.67 9.23
CA GLY A 193 14.64 -2.43 8.29
C GLY A 193 13.14 -2.09 8.41
N PRO A 194 12.31 -2.55 7.44
CA PRO A 194 10.86 -2.42 7.50
C PRO A 194 10.22 -2.99 8.76
N GLY A 195 10.70 -4.15 9.23
CA GLY A 195 10.24 -4.74 10.50
C GLY A 195 10.66 -3.91 11.71
N GLY A 196 11.73 -3.11 11.60
CA GLY A 196 12.14 -2.13 12.58
C GLY A 196 11.12 -1.03 12.78
N LEU A 197 10.69 -0.40 11.67
CA LEU A 197 9.65 0.62 11.66
C LEU A 197 8.34 0.10 12.28
N ILE A 198 7.86 -1.06 11.83
CA ILE A 198 6.61 -1.66 12.35
C ILE A 198 6.72 -1.91 13.86
N ARG A 199 7.86 -2.38 14.35
CA ARG A 199 8.05 -2.60 15.80
C ARG A 199 7.91 -1.30 16.60
N HIS A 200 8.45 -0.17 16.11
CA HIS A 200 8.30 1.13 16.75
C HIS A 200 6.83 1.57 16.82
N VAL A 201 6.07 1.38 15.73
CA VAL A 201 4.61 1.62 15.69
C VAL A 201 3.90 0.75 16.75
N ARG A 202 4.19 -0.56 16.78
CA ARG A 202 3.58 -1.51 17.73
C ARG A 202 3.94 -1.23 19.19
N GLU A 203 5.13 -0.73 19.47
CA GLU A 203 5.54 -0.30 20.81
C GLU A 203 4.71 0.89 21.29
N ALA A 204 4.48 1.88 20.43
CA ALA A 204 3.62 3.02 20.73
C ALA A 204 2.17 2.58 20.99
N GLU A 205 1.61 1.76 20.10
CA GLU A 205 0.24 1.24 20.23
C GLU A 205 0.03 0.47 21.54
N ARG A 206 0.99 -0.39 21.92
CA ARG A 206 0.94 -1.15 23.20
C ARG A 206 1.08 -0.25 24.43
N SER A 207 1.81 0.86 24.32
CA SER A 207 1.95 1.83 25.42
C SER A 207 0.69 2.67 25.67
N ASP A 208 -0.21 2.72 24.69
CA ASP A 208 -1.48 3.45 24.76
C ASP A 208 -2.64 2.62 24.18
N PRO A 209 -3.02 1.49 24.82
CA PRO A 209 -3.98 0.53 24.26
C PRO A 209 -5.39 1.11 24.08
N THR A 210 -5.71 2.20 24.78
CA THR A 210 -7.02 2.88 24.69
C THR A 210 -7.02 4.11 23.79
N GLY A 211 -5.90 4.47 23.16
CA GLY A 211 -5.82 5.67 22.33
C GLY A 211 -6.05 6.97 23.07
N ARG A 212 -5.67 7.07 24.36
CA ARG A 212 -5.86 8.30 25.14
C ARG A 212 -4.76 9.31 24.87
N ARG A 213 -3.53 8.84 24.66
CA ARG A 213 -2.39 9.70 24.32
C ARG A 213 -2.39 10.03 22.83
N TRP A 214 -2.66 9.04 21.98
CA TRP A 214 -2.78 9.18 20.54
C TRP A 214 -4.17 8.70 20.10
N PRO A 215 -5.18 9.61 20.03
CA PRO A 215 -6.53 9.29 19.61
C PRO A 215 -6.57 8.66 18.22
N ARG A 216 -7.23 7.50 18.11
CA ARG A 216 -7.33 6.71 16.89
C ARG A 216 -8.54 5.79 16.92
N ALA A 217 -9.05 5.43 15.73
CA ALA A 217 -10.24 4.61 15.61
C ALA A 217 -10.00 3.13 15.97
N LYS A 218 -8.82 2.60 15.62
CA LYS A 218 -8.41 1.22 15.91
C LYS A 218 -7.19 1.22 16.83
N PRO A 219 -7.12 0.33 17.86
CA PRO A 219 -5.94 0.22 18.71
C PRO A 219 -4.65 -0.06 17.94
N CYS A 220 -4.73 -0.95 16.93
CA CYS A 220 -3.68 -1.30 16.00
C CYS A 220 -4.27 -1.45 14.59
N ASP A 221 -3.55 -1.01 13.57
CA ASP A 221 -3.84 -1.31 12.15
C ASP A 221 -2.89 -2.35 11.58
N ASP A 222 -3.28 -2.94 10.46
CA ASP A 222 -2.34 -3.67 9.62
C ASP A 222 -1.25 -2.70 9.12
N ALA A 223 0.00 -3.16 9.10
CA ALA A 223 1.13 -2.31 8.77
C ALA A 223 2.06 -3.02 7.80
N THR A 224 2.34 -2.36 6.69
CA THR A 224 3.24 -2.85 5.64
C THR A 224 4.21 -1.76 5.24
N ALA A 225 5.48 -2.12 5.16
CA ALA A 225 6.54 -1.25 4.72
C ALA A 225 7.46 -2.00 3.74
N VAL A 226 7.85 -1.31 2.68
CA VAL A 226 8.81 -1.78 1.69
C VAL A 226 9.91 -0.75 1.55
N LEU A 227 11.17 -1.17 1.58
CA LEU A 227 12.35 -0.36 1.30
C LEU A 227 13.03 -0.87 0.04
N CYS A 228 13.31 0.03 -0.88
CA CYS A 228 14.02 -0.21 -2.13
C CYS A 228 15.34 0.54 -2.14
N ARG A 229 16.45 -0.14 -2.44
CA ARG A 229 17.77 0.47 -2.62
C ARG A 229 18.25 0.32 -4.07
N PHE A 230 19.03 1.31 -4.49
CA PHE A 230 19.31 1.63 -5.88
C PHE A 230 20.80 1.87 -6.11
#